data_AF-A0A1G9B5N1-F1
#
_entry.id   AF-A0A1G9B5N1-F1
#
_cell.length_a   1.000
_cell.length_b   1.000
_cell.length_c   1.000
_cell.angle_alpha   90.00
_cell.angle_beta   90.00
_cell.angle_gamma   90.00
#
_symmetry.space_group_name_H-M   'P 1'
#
loop_
_entity.id
_entity.type
_entity.pdbx_description
1 polymer ?
#
loop_
_entity_poly.entity_id
_entity_poly.type
_entity_poly.pdbx_seq_one_letter_code
_entity_poly.pdbx_strand_id
1 'polypeptide(L)'
;MNAGNQIENFKQIKYELTRFMMIYKFALEEIETKIEILKQEFQMLHDYSPIEHTKSRIKSPESIMNKMLRKNKPFSLDAVRSSIKDIAGLRITCSFISDIYQVSEMLQKQDDLKVLQVKDYIKNPKPNGYQSLHLLVEVPVFLSDCTELVCVEVQIRTIAMDFWASLEHKIFYKYSQSVPEHLTRELKNAAIKANELDLQMERLHREIQEIKDAQAEDDSIEFQRIMINNQQFNLPAGFMKLLGE
;
A
#
# COMPACT_ATOMS: atom_id res chain seq x y z
N MET A 1 -4.50 19.73 44.47
CA MET A 1 -4.09 19.85 43.06
C MET A 1 -5.10 20.77 42.36
N ASN A 2 -4.65 21.92 41.83
CA ASN A 2 -5.54 22.97 41.29
C ASN A 2 -6.12 22.57 39.93
N ALA A 3 -7.43 22.77 39.74
CA ALA A 3 -8.15 22.45 38.51
C ALA A 3 -7.58 23.16 37.26
N GLY A 4 -6.99 24.35 37.42
CA GLY A 4 -6.30 25.07 36.34
C GLY A 4 -5.10 24.31 35.75
N ASN A 5 -4.28 23.68 36.59
CA ASN A 5 -3.14 22.87 36.13
C ASN A 5 -3.59 21.60 35.39
N GLN A 6 -4.76 21.04 35.75
CA GLN A 6 -5.29 19.85 35.07
C GLN A 6 -5.79 20.19 33.66
N ILE A 7 -6.41 21.36 33.48
CA ILE A 7 -6.88 21.83 32.18
C ILE A 7 -5.71 22.15 31.25
N GLU A 8 -4.68 22.83 31.75
CA GLU A 8 -3.45 23.14 30.99
C GLU A 8 -2.76 21.85 30.51
N ASN A 9 -2.61 20.88 31.41
CA ASN A 9 -2.00 19.58 31.09
C ASN A 9 -2.82 18.80 30.04
N PHE A 10 -4.15 18.82 30.14
CA PHE A 10 -5.01 18.17 29.15
C PHE A 10 -4.90 18.82 27.76
N LYS A 11 -4.80 20.15 27.69
CA LYS A 11 -4.57 20.87 26.42
C LYS A 11 -3.23 20.47 25.80
N GLN A 12 -2.17 20.37 26.61
CA GLN A 12 -0.84 19.97 26.15
C GLN A 12 -0.85 18.55 25.59
N ILE A 13 -1.41 17.59 26.32
CA ILE A 13 -1.52 16.19 25.87
C ILE A 13 -2.33 16.08 24.58
N LYS A 14 -3.45 16.82 24.49
CA LYS A 14 -4.27 16.86 23.27
C LYS A 14 -3.46 17.40 22.09
N TYR A 15 -2.72 18.49 22.29
CA TYR A 15 -1.88 19.09 21.25
C TYR A 15 -0.81 18.12 20.75
N GLU A 16 -0.07 17.48 21.67
CA GLU A 16 0.97 16.51 21.34
C GLU A 16 0.41 15.30 20.60
N LEU A 17 -0.74 14.76 21.04
CA LEU A 17 -1.40 13.65 20.36
C LEU A 17 -1.90 14.06 18.98
N THR A 18 -2.47 15.25 18.82
CA THR A 18 -2.89 15.77 17.51
C THR A 18 -1.70 15.90 16.57
N ARG A 19 -0.59 16.53 17.01
CA ARG A 19 0.63 16.65 16.20
C ARG A 19 1.18 15.27 15.84
N PHE A 20 1.21 14.34 16.79
CA PHE A 20 1.65 12.97 16.57
C PHE A 20 0.83 12.28 15.49
N MET A 21 -0.50 12.29 15.57
CA MET A 21 -1.37 11.64 14.60
C MET A 21 -1.34 12.32 13.22
N MET A 22 -1.21 13.65 13.20
CA MET A 22 -1.12 14.46 11.98
C MET A 22 0.10 14.08 11.13
N ILE A 23 1.25 13.84 11.76
CA ILE A 23 2.47 13.43 11.05
C ILE A 23 2.27 12.13 10.27
N TYR A 24 1.58 11.15 10.85
CA TYR A 24 1.23 9.90 10.14
C TYR A 24 0.20 10.09 9.03
N LYS A 25 -0.70 11.09 9.16
CA LYS A 25 -1.62 11.45 8.08
C LYS A 25 -0.87 12.02 6.88
N PHE A 26 0.04 12.97 7.11
CA PHE A 26 0.83 13.56 6.03
C PHE A 26 1.75 12.53 5.36
N ALA A 27 2.36 11.63 6.14
CA ALA A 27 3.13 10.53 5.56
C ALA A 27 2.30 9.63 4.63
N LEU A 28 1.01 9.43 4.93
CA LEU A 28 0.09 8.70 4.05
C LEU A 28 -0.25 9.50 2.78
N GLU A 29 -0.51 10.80 2.91
CA GLU A 29 -0.83 11.66 1.75
C GLU A 29 0.34 11.73 0.76
N GLU A 30 1.58 11.82 1.26
CA GLU A 30 2.81 11.78 0.45
C GLU A 30 2.91 10.47 -0.36
N ILE A 31 2.77 9.32 0.31
CA ILE A 31 2.87 8.03 -0.38
C ILE A 31 1.67 7.73 -1.28
N GLU A 32 0.47 8.18 -0.92
CA GLU A 32 -0.71 8.07 -1.78
C GLU A 32 -0.53 8.87 -3.06
N THR A 33 0.01 10.09 -2.98
CA THR A 33 0.32 10.91 -4.15
C THR A 33 1.32 10.20 -5.07
N LYS A 34 2.40 9.63 -4.50
CA LYS A 34 3.39 8.85 -5.26
C LYS A 34 2.76 7.65 -5.98
N ILE A 35 1.86 6.92 -5.32
CA ILE A 35 1.16 5.79 -5.93
C ILE A 35 0.19 6.24 -7.01
N GLU A 36 -0.54 7.33 -6.79
CA GLU A 36 -1.47 7.87 -7.78
C GLU A 36 -0.74 8.34 -9.03
N ILE A 37 0.45 8.96 -8.89
CA ILE A 37 1.32 9.31 -10.02
C ILE A 37 1.71 8.06 -10.81
N LEU A 38 2.20 7.00 -10.14
CA LEU A 38 2.53 5.73 -10.81
C LEU A 38 1.30 5.16 -11.55
N LYS A 39 0.14 5.15 -10.90
CA LYS A 39 -1.10 4.67 -11.52
C LYS A 39 -1.45 5.46 -12.79
N GLN A 40 -1.38 6.78 -12.74
CA GLN A 40 -1.69 7.65 -13.88
C GLN A 40 -0.66 7.50 -15.01
N GLU A 41 0.63 7.44 -14.68
CA GLU A 41 1.71 7.18 -15.64
C GLU A 41 1.44 5.88 -16.41
N PHE A 42 1.08 4.80 -15.70
CA PHE A 42 0.75 3.53 -16.32
C PHE A 42 -0.46 3.62 -17.25
N GLN A 43 -1.53 4.30 -16.84
CA GLN A 43 -2.73 4.48 -17.66
C GLN A 43 -2.46 5.32 -18.93
N MET A 44 -1.42 6.16 -18.92
CA MET A 44 -1.07 7.02 -20.04
C MET A 44 -0.08 6.37 -21.02
N LEU A 45 0.83 5.55 -20.51
CA LEU A 45 1.94 4.96 -21.29
C LEU A 45 1.74 3.48 -21.64
N HIS A 46 0.81 2.80 -20.98
CA HIS A 46 0.60 1.37 -21.12
C HIS A 46 -0.88 1.02 -21.27
N ASP A 47 -1.15 -0.09 -21.93
CA ASP A 47 -2.51 -0.62 -22.14
C ASP A 47 -3.17 -1.13 -20.84
N TYR A 48 -2.39 -1.28 -19.76
CA TYR A 48 -2.88 -1.75 -18.48
C TYR A 48 -2.17 -1.04 -17.30
N SER A 49 -2.89 -0.91 -16.18
CA SER A 49 -2.35 -0.41 -14.92
C SER A 49 -2.20 -1.57 -13.92
N PRO A 50 -1.01 -1.78 -13.32
CA PRO A 50 -0.81 -2.80 -12.29
C PRO A 50 -1.54 -2.47 -10.98
N ILE A 51 -2.04 -1.23 -10.82
CA ILE A 51 -2.73 -0.74 -9.62
C ILE A 51 -4.21 -0.53 -9.92
N GLU A 52 -5.06 -1.28 -9.23
CA GLU A 52 -6.52 -1.16 -9.31
C GLU A 52 -7.01 -0.03 -8.39
N HIS A 53 -6.75 -0.18 -7.09
CA HIS A 53 -7.16 0.78 -6.08
C HIS A 53 -6.26 0.75 -4.86
N THR A 54 -6.25 1.88 -4.14
CA THR A 54 -5.55 2.04 -2.87
C THR A 54 -6.55 2.28 -1.73
N LYS A 55 -6.16 1.89 -0.51
CA LYS A 55 -6.89 2.22 0.73
C LYS A 55 -5.87 2.56 1.81
N SER A 56 -5.90 3.77 2.32
CA SER A 56 -5.14 4.13 3.51
C SER A 56 -5.98 4.01 4.78
N ARG A 57 -5.28 3.87 5.90
CA ARG A 57 -5.86 3.98 7.23
C ARG A 57 -4.81 4.47 8.23
N ILE A 58 -5.29 5.19 9.23
CA ILE A 58 -4.51 5.51 10.42
C ILE A 58 -5.07 4.71 11.59
N LYS A 59 -4.18 4.09 12.36
CA LYS A 59 -4.55 3.32 13.55
C LYS A 59 -5.11 4.25 14.63
N SER A 60 -6.26 3.91 15.21
CA SER A 60 -6.84 4.73 16.29
C SER A 60 -5.92 4.77 17.53
N PRO A 61 -5.93 5.86 18.31
CA PRO A 61 -5.16 5.94 19.56
C PRO A 61 -5.43 4.76 20.51
N GLU A 62 -6.68 4.34 20.63
CA GLU A 62 -7.07 3.16 21.41
C GLU A 62 -6.38 1.88 20.89
N SER A 63 -6.39 1.66 19.57
CA SER A 63 -5.74 0.50 18.95
C SER A 63 -4.21 0.53 19.09
N ILE A 64 -3.61 1.73 19.12
CA ILE A 64 -2.18 1.93 19.42
C ILE A 64 -1.90 1.50 20.86
N MET A 65 -2.68 2.01 21.83
CA MET A 65 -2.52 1.69 23.26
C MET A 65 -2.70 0.19 23.53
N ASN A 66 -3.72 -0.44 22.95
CA ASN A 66 -3.95 -1.89 23.05
C ASN A 66 -2.79 -2.71 22.46
N LYS A 67 -2.09 -2.18 21.46
CA LYS A 67 -0.90 -2.84 20.89
C LYS A 67 0.35 -2.63 21.76
N MET A 68 0.49 -1.48 22.40
CA MET A 68 1.55 -1.24 23.40
C MET A 68 1.41 -2.15 24.61
N LEU A 69 0.20 -2.29 25.14
CA LEU A 69 -0.12 -3.20 26.25
C LEU A 69 0.26 -4.65 25.92
N ARG A 70 -0.16 -5.16 24.76
CA ARG A 70 0.19 -6.51 24.31
C ARG A 70 1.69 -6.74 24.12
N LYS A 71 2.44 -5.67 23.82
CA LYS A 71 3.90 -5.72 23.67
C LYS A 71 4.66 -5.43 24.97
N ASN A 72 3.96 -5.15 26.07
CA ASN A 72 4.51 -4.76 27.36
C ASN A 72 5.55 -3.62 27.23
N LYS A 73 5.21 -2.57 26.49
CA LYS A 73 6.09 -1.41 26.23
C LYS A 73 5.68 -0.19 27.06
N PRO A 74 6.62 0.72 27.39
CA PRO A 74 6.30 1.96 28.10
C PRO A 74 5.30 2.83 27.34
N PHE A 75 4.46 3.57 28.07
CA PHE A 75 3.53 4.52 27.48
C PHE A 75 4.20 5.89 27.27
N SER A 76 4.96 6.00 26.20
CA SER A 76 5.46 7.27 25.68
C SER A 76 5.32 7.33 24.16
N LEU A 77 5.23 8.53 23.59
CA LEU A 77 5.14 8.70 22.13
C LEU A 77 6.38 8.11 21.43
N ASP A 78 7.57 8.24 22.00
CA ASP A 78 8.80 7.66 21.45
C ASP A 78 8.80 6.12 21.48
N ALA A 79 8.27 5.53 22.56
CA ALA A 79 8.11 4.09 22.64
C ALA A 79 7.08 3.59 21.60
N VAL A 80 6.03 4.37 21.34
CA VAL A 80 5.05 4.08 20.28
C VAL A 80 5.71 4.12 18.91
N ARG A 81 6.43 5.21 18.55
CA ARG A 81 7.14 5.36 17.27
C ARG A 81 8.12 4.21 17.00
N SER A 82 8.87 3.82 18.02
CA SER A 82 9.86 2.75 17.90
C SER A 82 9.22 1.35 17.83
N SER A 83 8.10 1.12 18.52
CA SER A 83 7.52 -0.22 18.70
C SER A 83 6.37 -0.58 17.76
N ILE A 84 5.65 0.41 17.21
CA ILE A 84 4.47 0.21 16.36
C ILE A 84 4.78 0.79 14.98
N LYS A 85 4.94 -0.10 14.00
CA LYS A 85 5.32 0.26 12.62
C LYS A 85 4.14 0.38 11.65
N ASP A 86 2.94 -0.03 12.09
CA ASP A 86 1.67 -0.02 11.33
C ASP A 86 0.71 1.07 11.83
N ILE A 87 1.22 2.24 12.22
CA ILE A 87 0.38 3.38 12.62
C ILE A 87 -0.27 3.99 11.38
N ALA A 88 0.55 4.30 10.38
CA ALA A 88 0.11 4.58 9.01
C ALA A 88 0.15 3.27 8.22
N GLY A 89 -0.98 2.91 7.60
CA GLY A 89 -1.07 1.74 6.74
C GLY A 89 -1.67 2.10 5.39
N LEU A 90 -0.95 1.77 4.31
CA LEU A 90 -1.43 1.86 2.94
C LEU A 90 -1.65 0.44 2.41
N ARG A 91 -2.79 0.21 1.76
CA ARG A 91 -3.04 -1.01 1.00
C ARG A 91 -3.10 -0.67 -0.47
N ILE A 92 -2.37 -1.43 -1.27
CA ILE A 92 -2.39 -1.36 -2.72
C ILE A 92 -2.94 -2.69 -3.22
N THR A 93 -4.03 -2.62 -3.99
CA THR A 93 -4.61 -3.79 -4.64
C THR A 93 -4.21 -3.78 -6.11
N CYS A 94 -3.60 -4.87 -6.55
CA CYS A 94 -3.12 -5.12 -7.91
C CYS A 94 -3.98 -6.19 -8.59
N SER A 95 -3.88 -6.25 -9.91
CA SER A 95 -4.62 -7.21 -10.74
C SER A 95 -3.97 -8.60 -10.66
N PHE A 96 -2.64 -8.68 -10.81
CA PHE A 96 -1.88 -9.93 -10.82
C PHE A 96 -0.81 -10.00 -9.73
N ILE A 97 -0.22 -11.19 -9.54
CA ILE A 97 0.87 -11.40 -8.58
C ILE A 97 2.15 -10.72 -9.07
N SER A 98 2.48 -10.80 -10.36
CA SER A 98 3.58 -10.06 -10.99
C SER A 98 3.56 -8.57 -10.66
N ASP A 99 2.38 -7.95 -10.73
CA ASP A 99 2.16 -6.52 -10.52
C ASP A 99 2.51 -6.11 -9.08
N ILE A 100 2.28 -6.99 -8.11
CA ILE A 100 2.67 -6.76 -6.72
C ILE A 100 4.18 -6.51 -6.62
N TYR A 101 4.96 -7.36 -7.30
CA TYR A 101 6.41 -7.25 -7.28
C TYR A 101 6.90 -6.05 -8.10
N GLN A 102 6.24 -5.74 -9.21
CA GLN A 102 6.55 -4.57 -10.03
C GLN A 102 6.32 -3.26 -9.25
N VAL A 103 5.15 -3.09 -8.63
CA VAL A 103 4.82 -1.92 -7.80
C VAL A 103 5.74 -1.82 -6.59
N SER A 104 6.04 -2.96 -5.96
CA SER A 104 7.02 -3.03 -4.88
C SER A 104 8.39 -2.51 -5.32
N GLU A 105 8.89 -2.95 -6.48
CA GLU A 105 10.18 -2.50 -7.01
C GLU A 105 10.17 -1.00 -7.32
N MET A 106 9.10 -0.47 -7.92
CA MET A 106 8.96 0.97 -8.20
C MET A 106 9.04 1.82 -6.94
N LEU A 107 8.35 1.41 -5.87
CA LEU A 107 8.43 2.09 -4.58
C LEU A 107 9.84 2.06 -3.99
N GLN A 108 10.52 0.92 -4.10
CA GLN A 108 11.88 0.76 -3.57
C GLN A 108 12.93 1.54 -4.36
N LYS A 109 12.64 1.90 -5.62
CA LYS A 109 13.51 2.73 -6.48
C LYS A 109 13.37 4.23 -6.24
N GLN A 110 12.39 4.68 -5.45
CA GLN A 110 12.24 6.10 -5.16
C GLN A 110 13.30 6.57 -4.16
N ASP A 111 14.10 7.56 -4.54
CA ASP A 111 15.26 8.02 -3.78
C ASP A 111 14.93 8.55 -2.37
N ASP A 112 13.70 9.05 -2.18
CA ASP A 112 13.23 9.62 -0.92
C ASP A 112 12.50 8.61 -0.03
N LEU A 113 12.32 7.37 -0.48
CA LEU A 113 11.71 6.29 0.31
C LEU A 113 12.79 5.31 0.80
N LYS A 114 12.94 5.21 2.11
CA LYS A 114 13.87 4.23 2.69
C LYS A 114 13.13 2.97 3.11
N VAL A 115 13.49 1.84 2.49
CA VAL A 115 12.92 0.53 2.82
C VAL A 115 13.55 0.02 4.12
N LEU A 116 12.74 -0.12 5.16
CA LEU A 116 13.16 -0.63 6.46
C LEU A 116 13.06 -2.15 6.55
N GLN A 117 12.03 -2.73 5.93
CA GLN A 117 11.78 -4.16 5.97
C GLN A 117 10.86 -4.62 4.84
N VAL A 118 11.13 -5.78 4.27
CA VAL A 118 10.22 -6.48 3.35
C VAL A 118 9.84 -7.84 3.94
N LYS A 119 8.55 -8.15 3.99
CA LYS A 119 8.03 -9.47 4.39
C LYS A 119 7.15 -10.01 3.27
N ASP A 120 7.63 -11.06 2.63
CA ASP A 120 6.93 -11.72 1.53
C ASP A 120 6.12 -12.92 2.04
N TYR A 121 4.84 -12.67 2.34
CA TYR A 121 3.88 -13.73 2.67
C TYR A 121 3.22 -14.34 1.43
N ILE A 122 3.56 -13.91 0.21
CA ILE A 122 3.12 -14.56 -1.01
C ILE A 122 4.00 -15.80 -1.22
N LYS A 123 5.33 -15.62 -1.12
CA LYS A 123 6.32 -16.70 -1.17
C LYS A 123 6.25 -17.62 0.06
N ASN A 124 6.06 -17.05 1.24
CA ASN A 124 5.93 -17.81 2.49
C ASN A 124 4.62 -17.48 3.22
N PRO A 125 3.48 -18.05 2.77
CA PRO A 125 2.18 -17.80 3.39
C PRO A 125 2.16 -18.16 4.88
N LYS A 126 1.38 -17.43 5.66
CA LYS A 126 1.19 -17.77 7.08
C LYS A 126 0.43 -19.10 7.22
N PRO A 127 0.50 -19.78 8.39
CA PRO A 127 -0.18 -21.05 8.60
C PRO A 127 -1.70 -21.03 8.33
N ASN A 128 -2.35 -19.88 8.51
CA ASN A 128 -3.78 -19.65 8.24
C ASN A 128 -4.11 -19.44 6.76
N GLY A 129 -3.12 -19.39 5.86
CA GLY A 129 -3.29 -19.12 4.43
C GLY A 129 -3.16 -17.64 4.04
N TYR A 130 -2.84 -16.75 4.99
CA TYR A 130 -2.67 -15.32 4.68
C TYR A 130 -1.49 -15.06 3.74
N GLN A 131 -1.76 -14.31 2.67
CA GLN A 131 -0.80 -13.85 1.67
C GLN A 131 -0.91 -12.34 1.47
N SER A 132 0.25 -11.68 1.32
CA SER A 132 0.42 -10.25 1.01
C SER A 132 1.93 -9.97 0.99
N LEU A 133 2.37 -8.97 0.21
CA LEU A 133 3.70 -8.42 0.35
C LEU A 133 3.65 -7.21 1.29
N HIS A 134 4.43 -7.21 2.37
CA HIS A 134 4.51 -6.09 3.31
C HIS A 134 5.84 -5.37 3.15
N LEU A 135 5.78 -4.07 2.90
CA LEU A 135 6.92 -3.18 2.92
C LEU A 135 6.76 -2.21 4.09
N LEU A 136 7.77 -2.10 4.94
CA LEU A 136 7.91 -0.99 5.87
C LEU A 136 8.81 0.04 5.20
N VAL A 137 8.25 1.21 4.91
CA VAL A 137 8.97 2.31 4.27
C VAL A 137 8.98 3.51 5.20
N GLU A 138 10.10 4.22 5.22
CA GLU A 138 10.28 5.47 5.94
C GLU A 138 10.09 6.62 4.95
N VAL A 139 9.09 7.46 5.22
CA VAL A 139 8.65 8.57 4.37
C VAL A 139 9.03 9.89 5.06
N PRO A 140 9.75 10.80 4.39
CA PRO A 140 10.02 12.13 4.93
C PRO A 140 8.78 13.01 4.87
N VAL A 141 8.40 13.59 6.01
CA VAL A 141 7.33 14.58 6.13
C VAL A 141 7.93 15.92 6.45
N PHE A 142 7.75 16.88 5.54
CA PHE A 142 8.27 18.24 5.69
C PHE A 142 7.21 19.13 6.36
N LEU A 143 7.47 19.51 7.62
CA LEU A 143 6.63 20.43 8.40
C LEU A 143 7.20 21.86 8.34
N SER A 144 6.48 22.82 8.93
CA SER A 144 6.92 24.22 8.99
C SER A 144 8.19 24.44 9.81
N ASP A 145 8.49 23.54 10.75
CA ASP A 145 9.53 23.67 11.77
C ASP A 145 10.61 22.59 11.67
N CYS A 146 10.30 21.43 11.10
CA CYS A 146 11.22 20.31 10.99
C CYS A 146 10.84 19.33 9.87
N THR A 147 11.71 18.36 9.62
CA THR A 147 11.40 17.16 8.83
C THR A 147 11.33 15.97 9.76
N GLU A 148 10.27 15.16 9.63
CA GLU A 148 10.06 13.95 10.43
C GLU A 148 10.07 12.72 9.51
N LEU A 149 10.84 11.71 9.87
CA LEU A 149 10.90 10.43 9.15
C LEU A 149 9.86 9.48 9.73
N VAL A 150 8.87 9.10 8.92
CA VAL A 150 7.68 8.39 9.39
C VAL A 150 7.61 7.01 8.77
N CYS A 151 7.45 5.98 9.61
CA CYS A 151 7.24 4.62 9.14
C CYS A 151 5.80 4.43 8.66
N VAL A 152 5.65 4.00 7.42
CA VAL A 152 4.39 3.57 6.80
C VAL A 152 4.49 2.09 6.44
N GLU A 153 3.46 1.32 6.81
CA GLU A 153 3.32 -0.07 6.36
C GLU A 153 2.52 -0.11 5.05
N VAL A 154 3.17 -0.48 3.96
CA VAL A 154 2.54 -0.71 2.66
C VAL A 154 2.27 -2.19 2.49
N GLN A 155 1.01 -2.55 2.26
CA GLN A 155 0.56 -3.91 2.01
C GLN A 155 0.10 -4.02 0.57
N ILE A 156 0.82 -4.77 -0.25
CA ILE A 156 0.50 -4.98 -1.66
C ILE A 156 -0.11 -6.38 -1.81
N ARG A 157 -1.22 -6.47 -2.54
CA ARG A 157 -2.08 -7.66 -2.62
C ARG A 157 -2.78 -7.75 -3.98
N THR A 158 -3.19 -8.94 -4.38
CA THR A 158 -4.21 -9.11 -5.43
C THR A 158 -5.60 -8.81 -4.87
N ILE A 159 -6.58 -8.72 -5.77
CA ILE A 159 -8.01 -8.62 -5.40
C ILE A 159 -8.44 -9.82 -4.53
N ALA A 160 -8.05 -11.03 -4.90
CA ALA A 160 -8.43 -12.24 -4.16
C ALA A 160 -7.80 -12.29 -2.76
N MET A 161 -6.52 -11.91 -2.64
CA MET A 161 -5.83 -11.77 -1.36
C MET A 161 -6.50 -10.71 -0.47
N ASP A 162 -6.87 -9.55 -1.01
CA ASP A 162 -7.54 -8.51 -0.23
C ASP A 162 -8.92 -8.94 0.26
N PHE A 163 -9.70 -9.60 -0.61
CA PHE A 163 -11.01 -10.15 -0.28
C PHE A 163 -10.91 -11.16 0.86
N TRP A 164 -10.04 -12.16 0.72
CA TRP A 164 -9.87 -13.21 1.73
C TRP A 164 -9.42 -12.62 3.08
N ALA A 165 -8.38 -11.79 3.08
CA ALA A 165 -7.84 -11.21 4.31
C ALA A 165 -8.82 -10.25 5.00
N SER A 166 -9.67 -9.56 4.24
CA SER A 166 -10.70 -8.69 4.80
C SER A 166 -11.83 -9.49 5.46
N LEU A 167 -12.19 -10.65 4.91
CA LEU A 167 -13.16 -11.56 5.52
C LEU A 167 -12.61 -12.24 6.77
N GLU A 168 -11.39 -12.79 6.69
CA GLU A 168 -10.72 -13.40 7.83
C GLU A 168 -10.65 -12.44 9.00
N HIS A 169 -10.17 -11.21 8.77
CA HIS A 169 -10.08 -10.20 9.83
C HIS A 169 -11.45 -9.86 10.44
N LYS A 170 -12.52 -9.78 9.63
CA LYS A 170 -13.89 -9.52 10.14
C LYS A 170 -14.40 -10.66 11.02
N ILE A 171 -14.11 -11.91 10.66
CA ILE A 171 -14.51 -13.09 11.43
C ILE A 171 -13.79 -13.11 12.78
N PHE A 172 -12.46 -13.00 12.78
CA PHE A 172 -11.65 -13.00 14.00
C PHE A 172 -11.90 -11.78 14.89
N TYR A 173 -12.24 -10.62 14.32
CA TYR A 173 -12.55 -9.43 15.12
C TYR A 173 -13.91 -9.53 15.82
N LYS A 174 -14.94 -10.10 15.15
CA LYS A 174 -16.28 -10.27 15.75
C LYS A 174 -16.34 -11.42 16.75
N TYR A 175 -15.61 -12.51 16.49
CA TYR A 175 -15.48 -13.63 17.41
C TYR A 175 -14.31 -13.37 18.35
N SER A 176 -14.56 -12.67 19.46
CA SER A 176 -13.61 -12.44 20.56
C SER A 176 -13.22 -13.71 21.34
N GLN A 177 -13.69 -14.88 20.90
CA GLN A 177 -13.40 -16.22 21.42
C GLN A 177 -12.55 -17.03 20.43
N SER A 178 -12.09 -18.22 20.84
CA SER A 178 -11.41 -19.17 19.95
C SER A 178 -12.31 -19.53 18.77
N VAL A 179 -11.91 -19.14 17.56
CA VAL A 179 -12.59 -19.54 16.32
C VAL A 179 -12.54 -21.07 16.20
N PRO A 180 -13.67 -21.75 15.98
CA PRO A 180 -13.70 -23.20 15.78
C PRO A 180 -12.69 -23.67 14.73
N GLU A 181 -12.05 -24.82 14.98
CA GLU A 181 -11.00 -25.35 14.12
C GLU A 181 -11.50 -25.65 12.70
N HIS A 182 -12.76 -26.10 12.55
CA HIS A 182 -13.36 -26.33 11.24
C HIS A 182 -13.42 -25.05 10.39
N LEU A 183 -13.80 -23.90 10.97
CA LEU A 183 -13.82 -22.61 10.27
C LEU A 183 -12.42 -22.15 9.89
N THR A 184 -11.44 -22.33 10.76
CA THR A 184 -10.05 -21.97 10.47
C THR A 184 -9.51 -22.77 9.28
N ARG A 185 -9.86 -24.06 9.20
CA ARG A 185 -9.52 -24.94 8.08
C ARG A 185 -10.25 -24.55 6.79
N GLU A 186 -11.54 -24.21 6.86
CA GLU A 186 -12.29 -23.72 5.71
C GLU A 186 -11.72 -22.40 5.17
N LEU A 187 -11.38 -21.45 6.06
CA LEU A 187 -10.71 -20.21 5.68
C LEU A 187 -9.39 -20.49 4.98
N LYS A 188 -8.56 -21.39 5.54
CA LYS A 188 -7.31 -21.79 4.89
C LYS A 188 -7.53 -22.38 3.50
N ASN A 189 -8.53 -23.26 3.34
CA ASN A 189 -8.88 -23.83 2.04
C ASN A 189 -9.35 -22.75 1.05
N ALA A 190 -10.10 -21.76 1.52
CA ALA A 190 -10.52 -20.63 0.70
C ALA A 190 -9.32 -19.77 0.24
N ALA A 191 -8.30 -19.58 1.09
CA ALA A 191 -7.06 -18.91 0.69
C ALA A 191 -6.31 -19.68 -0.40
N ILE A 192 -6.20 -21.00 -0.27
CA ILE A 192 -5.54 -21.85 -1.28
C ILE A 192 -6.26 -21.71 -2.63
N LYS A 193 -7.59 -21.80 -2.65
CA LYS A 193 -8.39 -21.63 -3.88
C LYS A 193 -8.27 -20.22 -4.46
N ALA A 194 -8.22 -19.19 -3.62
CA ALA A 194 -8.00 -17.81 -4.07
C ALA A 194 -6.64 -17.67 -4.77
N ASN A 195 -5.59 -18.29 -4.22
CA ASN A 195 -4.26 -18.30 -4.84
C ASN A 195 -4.23 -19.08 -6.16
N GLU A 196 -4.91 -20.23 -6.24
CA GLU A 196 -5.05 -20.99 -7.49
C GLU A 196 -5.74 -20.17 -8.58
N LEU A 197 -6.77 -19.41 -8.21
CA LEU A 197 -7.47 -18.50 -9.12
C LEU A 197 -6.54 -17.37 -9.60
N ASP A 198 -5.80 -16.73 -8.69
CA ASP A 198 -4.84 -15.67 -9.04
C ASP A 198 -3.79 -16.19 -10.04
N LEU A 199 -3.20 -17.37 -9.78
CA LEU A 199 -2.23 -18.01 -10.67
C LEU A 199 -2.81 -18.36 -12.04
N GLN A 200 -4.07 -18.83 -12.08
CA GLN A 200 -4.76 -19.11 -13.33
C GLN A 200 -4.98 -17.82 -14.14
N MET A 201 -5.44 -16.74 -13.51
CA MET A 201 -5.70 -15.49 -14.18
C MET A 201 -4.41 -14.83 -14.68
N GLU A 202 -3.33 -14.91 -13.92
CA GLU A 202 -2.01 -14.43 -14.34
C GLU A 202 -1.48 -15.19 -15.55
N ARG A 203 -1.65 -16.52 -15.60
CA ARG A 203 -1.28 -17.32 -16.77
C ARG A 203 -2.08 -16.91 -18.01
N LEU A 204 -3.40 -16.78 -17.88
CA LEU A 204 -4.26 -16.36 -19.00
C LEU A 204 -3.90 -14.96 -19.50
N HIS A 205 -3.59 -14.02 -18.61
CA HIS A 205 -3.16 -12.68 -18.97
C HIS A 205 -1.85 -12.72 -19.80
N ARG A 206 -0.87 -13.52 -19.37
CA ARG A 206 0.39 -13.70 -20.10
C ARG A 206 0.17 -14.29 -21.49
N GLU A 207 -0.65 -15.34 -21.61
CA GLU A 207 -0.98 -15.96 -22.89
C GLU A 207 -1.63 -14.96 -23.86
N ILE A 208 -2.55 -14.10 -23.36
CA ILE A 208 -3.18 -13.05 -24.17
C ILE A 208 -2.15 -12.00 -24.62
N GLN A 209 -1.23 -11.61 -23.74
CA GLN A 209 -0.20 -10.63 -24.07
C GLN A 209 0.77 -11.18 -25.13
N GLU A 210 1.21 -12.43 -25.01
CA GLU A 210 2.05 -13.10 -26.01
C GLU A 210 1.37 -13.17 -27.39
N ILE A 211 0.05 -13.41 -27.43
CA ILE A 211 -0.74 -13.38 -28.68
C ILE A 211 -0.79 -11.98 -29.27
N LYS A 212 -1.01 -10.94 -28.44
CA LYS A 212 -1.02 -9.55 -28.89
C LYS A 212 0.34 -9.12 -29.45
N ASP A 213 1.42 -9.43 -28.74
CA ASP A 213 2.78 -9.07 -29.16
C ASP A 213 3.16 -9.74 -30.48
N ALA A 214 2.74 -11.00 -30.69
CA ALA A 214 2.91 -11.70 -31.97
C ALA A 214 2.04 -11.13 -33.11
N GLN A 215 0.98 -10.37 -32.80
CA GLN A 215 0.11 -9.72 -33.77
C GLN A 215 0.47 -8.23 -34.02
N ALA A 216 1.21 -7.60 -33.09
CA ALA A 216 1.54 -6.17 -33.11
C ALA A 216 2.78 -5.81 -33.96
N GLU A 217 3.43 -6.77 -34.62
CA GLU A 217 4.54 -6.50 -35.56
C GLU A 217 4.11 -5.76 -36.85
N ASP A 218 2.84 -5.34 -37.01
CA ASP A 218 2.29 -4.82 -38.29
C ASP A 218 1.68 -3.39 -38.23
N ASP A 219 1.69 -2.67 -37.10
CA ASP A 219 1.03 -1.35 -37.00
C ASP A 219 1.97 -0.20 -36.59
N SER A 220 2.53 0.50 -37.59
CA SER A 220 3.39 1.66 -37.43
C SER A 220 2.69 2.99 -37.78
N ILE A 221 1.66 3.45 -37.03
CA ILE A 221 0.98 4.73 -37.36
C ILE A 221 0.67 5.68 -36.17
N GLU A 222 0.80 5.30 -34.89
CA GLU A 222 0.31 6.13 -33.78
C GLU A 222 1.33 7.09 -33.10
N PHE A 223 2.28 7.67 -33.85
CA PHE A 223 3.39 8.45 -33.25
C PHE A 223 3.16 9.95 -33.03
N GLN A 224 2.00 10.53 -33.36
CA GLN A 224 1.85 12.00 -33.44
C GLN A 224 1.03 12.66 -32.33
N ARG A 225 0.49 11.90 -31.38
CA ARG A 225 -0.43 12.41 -30.35
C ARG A 225 -0.03 11.92 -28.98
N ILE A 226 -0.04 12.82 -28.00
CA ILE A 226 0.09 12.48 -26.58
C ILE A 226 -1.17 12.94 -25.85
N MET A 227 -1.57 12.15 -24.85
CA MET A 227 -2.69 12.47 -23.97
C MET A 227 -2.12 12.95 -22.64
N ILE A 228 -2.60 14.08 -22.12
CA ILE A 228 -2.29 14.57 -20.76
C ILE A 228 -3.60 15.12 -20.17
N ASN A 229 -3.98 14.71 -18.96
CA ASN A 229 -5.21 15.18 -18.28
C ASN A 229 -6.50 15.05 -19.12
N ASN A 230 -6.69 13.94 -19.83
CA ASN A 230 -7.81 13.73 -20.78
C ASN A 230 -7.89 14.76 -21.93
N GLN A 231 -6.82 15.53 -22.15
CA GLN A 231 -6.68 16.45 -23.27
C GLN A 231 -5.68 15.89 -24.28
N GLN A 232 -6.05 15.92 -25.56
CA GLN A 232 -5.21 15.45 -26.65
C GLN A 232 -4.31 16.59 -27.12
N PHE A 233 -2.99 16.36 -27.07
CA PHE A 233 -1.98 17.28 -27.59
C PHE A 233 -1.37 16.69 -28.85
N ASN A 234 -1.29 17.49 -29.91
CA ASN A 234 -0.49 17.15 -31.08
C ASN A 234 0.97 17.46 -30.79
N LEU A 235 1.86 16.49 -31.05
CA LEU A 235 3.29 16.70 -30.93
C LEU A 235 3.75 17.70 -32.02
N PRO A 236 4.34 18.86 -31.65
CA PRO A 236 4.91 19.77 -32.63
C PRO A 236 6.03 19.09 -33.42
N ALA A 237 6.16 19.39 -34.71
CA ALA A 237 7.18 18.78 -35.57
C ALA A 237 8.64 18.94 -35.06
N GLY A 238 8.90 19.94 -34.21
CA GLY A 238 10.19 20.12 -33.53
C GLY A 238 10.52 19.02 -32.52
N PHE A 239 9.53 18.41 -31.87
CA PHE A 239 9.73 17.26 -30.97
C PHE A 239 10.14 16.00 -31.73
N MET A 240 9.65 15.81 -32.95
CA MET A 240 10.09 14.69 -33.80
C MET A 240 11.58 14.77 -34.16
N LYS A 241 12.15 15.99 -34.21
CA LYS A 241 13.60 16.18 -34.44
C LYS A 241 14.45 15.82 -33.20
N LEU A 242 13.89 15.91 -31.99
CA LEU A 242 14.57 15.53 -30.75
C LEU A 242 14.64 14.01 -30.55
N LEU A 243 13.76 13.25 -31.20
CA LEU A 243 13.73 11.78 -31.17
C LEU A 243 14.57 11.13 -32.29
N GLY A 244 15.15 11.94 -33.18
CA GLY A 244 15.87 11.50 -34.39
C GLY A 244 17.37 11.79 -34.40
N GLU A 245 17.99 12.06 -33.24
CA GLU A 245 19.45 12.11 -33.06
C GLU A 245 19.95 10.99 -32.16
#